data_AF-A0A8T4SNQ2-F1
#
_entry.id   AF-A0A8T4SNQ2-F1
#
_cell.length_a   1.000
_cell.length_b   1.000
_cell.length_c   1.000
_cell.angle_alpha   90.00
_cell.angle_beta   90.00
_cell.angle_gamma   90.00
#
_symmetry.space_group_name_H-M   'P 1'
#
loop_
_entity.id
_entity.type
_entity.pdbx_description
1 polymer ?
#
loop_
_entity_poly.entity_id
_entity_poly.type
_entity_poly.pdbx_seq_one_letter_code
_entity_poly.pdbx_strand_id
1 'polypeptide(L)' 'MLTKKEIQVLELVKQGLIQEEIAKRLKISQPAVSNFYNNARRKIREAKSVLSIAKEMKLDEE' A
#
# COMPACT_ATOMS: atom_id res chain seq x y z
N MET A 1 -0.49 6.98 6.73
CA MET A 1 -0.96 5.66 7.23
C MET A 1 -1.74 4.92 6.15
N LEU A 2 -1.56 3.60 6.03
CA LEU A 2 -2.36 2.77 5.12
C LEU A 2 -3.74 2.46 5.72
N THR A 3 -4.75 2.37 4.86
CA THR A 3 -6.10 1.93 5.24
C THR A 3 -6.19 0.41 5.28
N LYS A 4 -7.23 -0.13 5.95
CA LYS A 4 -7.51 -1.57 5.96
C LYS A 4 -7.66 -2.15 4.54
N LYS A 5 -8.30 -1.42 3.63
CA LYS A 5 -8.50 -1.86 2.23
C LYS A 5 -7.20 -1.86 1.44
N GLU A 6 -6.35 -0.86 1.63
CA GLU A 6 -5.01 -0.81 1.04
C GLU A 6 -4.16 -1.99 1.50
N ILE A 7 -4.16 -2.29 2.81
CA ILE A 7 -3.44 -3.45 3.37
C ILE A 7 -3.97 -4.76 2.79
N GLN A 8 -5.30 -4.97 2.79
CA GLN A 8 -5.92 -6.18 2.23
C GLN A 8 -5.55 -6.41 0.77
N VAL A 9 -5.52 -5.35 -0.05
CA VAL A 9 -5.11 -5.46 -1.45
C VAL A 9 -3.63 -5.87 -1.56
N LEU A 10 -2.73 -5.27 -0.76
CA LEU A 10 -1.32 -5.65 -0.76
C LEU A 10 -1.09 -7.10 -0.32
N GLU A 11 -1.83 -7.59 0.68
CA GLU A 11 -1.74 -8.97 1.15
C GLU A 11 -2.14 -9.98 0.05
N LEU A 12 -3.22 -9.69 -0.69
CA LEU A 12 -3.65 -10.55 -1.79
C LEU A 12 -2.68 -10.51 -2.98
N VAL A 13 -2.10 -9.34 -3.28
CA VAL A 13 -1.01 -9.25 -4.27
C VAL A 13 0.20 -10.07 -3.84
N LYS A 14 0.57 -10.05 -2.55
CA LYS A 14 1.66 -10.88 -2.00
C LYS A 14 1.39 -12.40 -2.15
N GLN A 15 0.12 -12.80 -2.15
CA GLN A 15 -0.31 -14.18 -2.42
C GLN A 15 -0.28 -14.55 -3.91
N GLY A 16 0.09 -13.62 -4.80
CA GLY A 16 0.17 -13.85 -6.25
C GLY A 16 -1.14 -13.64 -7.01
N LEU A 17 -2.20 -13.11 -6.36
CA LEU A 17 -3.46 -12.85 -7.04
C LEU A 17 -3.36 -11.64 -7.98
N ILE A 18 -4.01 -11.75 -9.13
CA ILE A 18 -4.16 -10.64 -10.07
C ILE A 18 -5.34 -9.74 -9.69
N GLN A 19 -5.38 -8.51 -10.21
CA GLN A 19 -6.36 -7.51 -9.78
C GLN A 19 -7.83 -7.93 -9.99
N GLU A 20 -8.11 -8.72 -11.03
CA GLU A 20 -9.45 -9.24 -11.32
C GLU A 20 -9.91 -10.27 -10.27
N GLU A 21 -8.99 -11.12 -9.80
CA GLU A 21 -9.25 -12.09 -8.73
C GLU A 21 -9.45 -11.39 -7.39
N ILE A 22 -8.63 -10.37 -7.12
CA ILE A 22 -8.76 -9.52 -5.93
C ILE A 22 -10.11 -8.80 -5.94
N ALA A 23 -10.53 -8.27 -7.09
CA ALA A 23 -11.81 -7.58 -7.26
C ALA A 23 -12.99 -8.52 -6.92
N LYS A 24 -12.97 -9.75 -7.46
CA LYS A 24 -13.96 -10.79 -7.13
C LYS A 24 -13.96 -11.14 -5.65
N ARG A 25 -12.77 -11.37 -5.06
CA ARG A 25 -12.62 -11.78 -3.66
C ARG A 25 -13.07 -10.70 -2.68
N LEU A 26 -12.77 -9.44 -2.98
CA LEU A 26 -13.13 -8.29 -2.14
C LEU A 26 -14.52 -7.71 -2.46
N LYS A 27 -15.20 -8.24 -3.48
CA LYS A 27 -16.50 -7.77 -3.99
C LYS A 27 -16.50 -6.27 -4.32
N ILE A 28 -15.45 -5.82 -5.02
CA ILE A 28 -15.30 -4.44 -5.51
C ILE A 28 -14.91 -4.44 -6.99
N SER A 29 -14.93 -3.28 -7.65
CA SER A 29 -14.50 -3.17 -9.04
C SER A 29 -12.97 -3.29 -9.17
N GLN A 30 -12.49 -3.81 -10.31
CA GLN A 30 -11.06 -3.86 -10.61
C GLN A 30 -10.40 -2.45 -10.59
N PRO A 31 -11.04 -1.38 -11.08
CA PRO A 31 -10.53 -0.01 -10.90
C PRO A 31 -10.36 0.38 -9.44
N ALA A 32 -11.27 -0.04 -8.55
CA ALA A 32 -11.12 0.21 -7.12
C ALA A 32 -9.91 -0.53 -6.53
N VAL A 33 -9.66 -1.77 -6.94
CA VAL A 33 -8.44 -2.52 -6.56
C VAL A 33 -7.18 -1.76 -7.00
N SER A 34 -7.14 -1.32 -8.27
CA SER A 34 -6.03 -0.53 -8.81
C SER A 34 -5.79 0.74 -8.00
N ASN A 35 -6.86 1.47 -7.65
CA ASN A 35 -6.77 2.67 -6.83
C ASN A 35 -6.21 2.38 -5.44
N PHE A 36 -6.70 1.36 -4.75
CA PHE A 36 -6.16 0.97 -3.44
C PHE A 36 -4.70 0.56 -3.52
N TYR A 37 -4.32 -0.25 -4.52
CA TYR A 37 -2.93 -0.66 -4.73
C TYR A 37 -1.99 0.53 -4.96
N ASN A 38 -2.37 1.44 -5.87
CA ASN A 38 -1.56 2.61 -6.20
C ASN A 38 -1.43 3.58 -5.03
N ASN A 39 -2.53 3.81 -4.29
CA ASN A 39 -2.51 4.66 -3.10
C ASN A 39 -1.63 4.07 -1.99
N ALA A 40 -1.74 2.76 -1.74
CA ALA A 40 -0.88 2.05 -0.80
C ALA A 40 0.60 2.21 -1.16
N ARG A 41 0.94 1.94 -2.43
CA ARG A 41 2.31 2.02 -2.95
C ARG A 41 2.88 3.45 -2.87
N ARG A 42 2.06 4.46 -3.15
CA ARG A 42 2.44 5.88 -2.99
C ARG A 42 2.76 6.21 -1.54
N LYS A 43 1.86 5.87 -0.61
CA LYS A 43 2.04 6.12 0.83
C LYS A 43 3.30 5.46 1.39
N ILE A 44 3.59 4.23 0.98
CA ILE A 44 4.82 3.52 1.38
C ILE A 44 6.07 4.27 0.88
N ARG A 45 6.05 4.76 -0.36
CA ARG A 45 7.16 5.52 -0.94
C ARG A 45 7.38 6.84 -0.20
N GLU A 46 6.31 7.58 0.05
CA GLU A 46 6.35 8.84 0.80
C GLU A 46 6.91 8.60 2.22
N ALA A 47 6.40 7.59 2.92
CA ALA A 47 6.90 7.22 4.25
C ALA A 47 8.39 6.84 4.24
N LYS A 48 8.84 6.09 3.23
CA LYS A 48 10.27 5.75 3.08
C LYS A 48 11.13 7.00 2.86
N SER A 49 10.64 7.96 2.07
CA SER A 49 11.34 9.22 1.83
C SER A 49 11.46 10.04 3.12
N VAL A 50 10.37 10.17 3.87
CA VAL A 50 10.36 10.88 5.17
C VAL A 50 11.31 10.20 6.15
N LEU A 51 11.31 8.86 6.21
CA LEU A 51 12.22 8.11 7.08
C LEU A 51 13.70 8.34 6.71
N SER A 52 14.02 8.45 5.41
CA SER A 52 15.39 8.79 4.96
C SER A 52 15.82 10.16 5.47
N ILE A 53 14.95 11.16 5.35
CA ILE A 53 15.23 12.52 5.82
C ILE A 53 15.38 12.53 7.35
N ALA A 54 14.49 11.84 8.07
CA ALA A 54 14.57 11.76 9.53
C ALA A 54 15.92 11.18 9.99
N LYS A 55 16.40 10.12 9.30
CA LYS A 55 17.73 9.52 9.52
C LYS A 55 18.88 10.49 9.27
N GLU A 56 18.84 11.20 8.14
CA GLU A 56 19.86 12.20 7.80
C GLU A 56 19.92 13.33 8.84
N MET A 57 18.77 13.67 9.42
CA MET A 57 18.65 14.72 10.45
C MET A 57 18.82 14.21 11.89
N LYS A 58 19.03 12.90 12.10
CA LYS A 58 19.07 12.25 13.44
C LYS A 58 17.82 12.52 14.28
N LEU A 59 16.65 12.54 13.64
CA LEU A 59 15.36 12.78 14.28
C LEU A 59 14.60 11.48 14.59
N ASP A 60 15.19 10.32 14.28
CA ASP A 60 14.62 8.99 14.52
C ASP A 60 15.33 8.19 15.62
N GLU A 61 16.24 8.83 16.36
CA GLU A 61 16.88 8.27 17.56
C GLU A 61 16.00 8.58 18.79
N GLU A 62 15.25 7.58 19.26
CA GLU A 62 14.74 7.49 20.65
C GLU A 62 15.56 6.45 21.43
#